data_AF-A0ABD5YM18-F1
#
_entry.id   AF-A0ABD5YM18-F1
#
_cell.length_a   1.000
_cell.length_b   1.000
_cell.length_c   1.000
_cell.angle_alpha   90.00
_cell.angle_beta   90.00
_cell.angle_gamma   90.00
#
_symmetry.space_group_name_H-M   'P 1'
#
loop_
_entity.id
_entity.type
_entity.pdbx_description
1 polymer ?
#
loop_
_entity_poly.entity_id
_entity_poly.type
_entity_poly.pdbx_seq_one_letter_code
_entity_poly.pdbx_strand_id
1 'polypeptide(L)'
;MAVRPPTGNTGEEPDTIAFGIAALDSYLDEEDISFPTTKESLRDSLGTVGIPYNAAGSTMPLDEAIEQVPKQRFESKRELLNALHPVFEERREAGPTKILDRIRSFIPF
;
A
#
# COMPACT_ATOMS: atom_id res chain seq x y z
N MET A 1 -21.83 48.96 -10.78
CA MET A 1 -21.56 48.02 -9.67
C MET A 1 -21.25 46.66 -10.28
N ALA A 2 -19.98 46.27 -10.34
CA ALA A 2 -19.59 44.96 -10.85
C ALA A 2 -19.51 43.98 -9.66
N VAL A 3 -20.37 42.97 -9.67
CA VAL A 3 -20.32 41.88 -8.70
C VAL A 3 -19.31 40.85 -9.20
N ARG A 4 -18.23 40.69 -8.44
CA ARG A 4 -17.24 39.62 -8.63
C ARG A 4 -17.85 38.33 -8.06
N PRO A 5 -18.00 37.24 -8.84
CA PRO A 5 -18.43 35.97 -8.26
C PRO A 5 -17.30 35.43 -7.37
N PRO A 6 -17.61 34.80 -6.23
CA PRO A 6 -16.60 34.14 -5.42
C PRO A 6 -16.06 32.95 -6.21
N THR A 7 -14.75 32.93 -6.44
CA THR A 7 -14.02 31.69 -6.75
C THR A 7 -14.07 30.84 -5.49
N GLY A 8 -15.03 29.91 -5.46
CA GLY A 8 -15.03 28.79 -4.52
C GLY A 8 -13.86 27.88 -4.86
N ASN A 9 -12.68 28.24 -4.37
CA ASN A 9 -11.49 27.40 -4.41
C ASN A 9 -11.61 26.38 -3.26
N THR A 10 -12.50 25.41 -3.40
CA THR A 10 -12.46 24.19 -2.59
C THR A 10 -11.79 23.13 -3.44
N GLY A 11 -10.47 23.24 -3.54
CA GLY A 11 -9.63 22.14 -3.96
C GLY A 11 -9.55 21.12 -2.83
N GLU A 12 -10.66 20.46 -2.53
CA GLU A 12 -10.56 19.10 -2.03
C GLU A 12 -10.24 18.28 -3.27
N GLU A 13 -8.95 18.03 -3.48
CA GLU A 13 -8.51 16.99 -4.40
C GLU A 13 -9.32 15.73 -4.05
N PRO A 14 -9.90 15.04 -5.05
CA PRO A 14 -10.74 13.88 -4.78
C PRO A 14 -9.93 12.94 -3.89
N ASP A 15 -10.50 12.57 -2.75
CA ASP A 15 -9.99 11.59 -1.80
C ASP A 15 -9.76 10.27 -2.57
N THR A 16 -8.60 10.19 -3.21
CA THR A 16 -8.28 9.16 -4.18
C THR A 16 -7.93 7.97 -3.33
N ILE A 17 -8.87 7.03 -3.23
CA ILE A 17 -8.69 5.85 -2.40
C ILE A 17 -7.50 5.07 -2.97
N ALA A 18 -6.36 5.20 -2.32
CA ALA A 18 -5.11 4.58 -2.72
C ALA A 18 -5.00 3.17 -2.12
N PHE A 19 -4.36 2.26 -2.85
CA PHE A 19 -4.16 0.87 -2.43
C PHE A 19 -2.74 0.39 -2.76
N GLY A 20 -2.27 -0.59 -2.00
CA GLY A 20 -0.97 -1.23 -2.16
C GLY A 20 0.16 -0.20 -2.08
N ILE A 21 0.99 -0.16 -3.12
CA ILE A 21 2.14 0.77 -3.15
C ILE A 21 1.73 2.23 -3.21
N ALA A 22 0.55 2.58 -3.73
CA ALA A 22 0.10 3.97 -3.76
C ALA A 22 -0.32 4.45 -2.37
N ALA A 23 -0.97 3.57 -1.59
CA ALA A 23 -1.26 3.86 -0.18
C ALA A 23 0.05 3.98 0.61
N LEU A 24 0.96 3.02 0.43
CA LEU A 24 2.27 3.04 1.09
C LEU A 24 3.09 4.29 0.72
N ASP A 25 3.05 4.74 -0.53
CA ASP A 25 3.76 5.94 -0.98
C ASP A 25 3.34 7.19 -0.18
N SER A 26 2.03 7.31 0.09
CA SER A 26 1.48 8.39 0.91
C SER A 26 1.97 8.30 2.37
N TYR A 27 1.88 7.12 2.98
CA TYR A 27 2.40 6.90 4.34
C TYR A 27 3.90 7.22 4.46
N LEU A 28 4.68 6.87 3.44
CA LEU A 28 6.12 7.15 3.43
C LEU A 28 6.43 8.65 3.29
N ASP A 29 5.58 9.43 2.63
CA ASP A 29 5.72 10.89 2.56
C ASP A 29 5.32 11.57 3.87
N GLU A 30 4.34 11.03 4.58
CA GLU A 30 3.91 11.55 5.89
C GLU A 30 4.97 11.32 6.99
N GLU A 31 5.67 10.17 6.93
CA GLU A 31 6.65 9.75 7.95
C GLU A 31 8.09 10.24 7.66
N ASP A 32 8.30 11.07 6.63
CA ASP A 32 9.57 11.70 6.23
C ASP A 32 10.78 10.72 6.19
N ILE A 33 10.57 9.53 5.60
CA ILE A 33 11.58 8.47 5.59
C ILE A 33 12.79 8.86 4.73
N SER A 34 13.96 8.93 5.38
CA SER A 34 15.23 9.20 4.71
C SER A 34 15.84 7.96 4.06
N PHE A 35 16.41 8.12 2.86
CA PHE A 35 17.12 7.07 2.13
C PHE A 35 18.62 7.41 2.01
N PRO A 36 19.52 6.41 2.02
CA PRO A 36 19.26 4.96 2.06
C PRO A 36 18.77 4.46 3.42
N THR A 37 17.88 3.47 3.42
CA THR A 37 17.30 2.88 4.64
C THR A 37 17.41 1.36 4.64
N THR A 38 17.21 0.73 5.81
CA THR A 38 17.23 -0.72 5.97
C THR A 38 15.88 -1.27 6.34
N LYS A 39 15.66 -2.56 6.08
CA LYS A 39 14.48 -3.30 6.51
C LYS A 39 14.24 -3.20 8.02
N GLU A 40 15.30 -3.22 8.82
CA GLU A 40 15.21 -3.07 10.28
C GLU A 40 14.76 -1.65 10.66
N SER A 41 15.37 -0.62 10.09
CA SER A 41 14.98 0.77 10.32
C SER A 41 13.53 1.06 9.91
N LEU A 42 13.08 0.50 8.78
CA LEU A 42 11.70 0.63 8.33
C LEU A 42 10.71 -0.05 9.29
N ARG A 43 11.08 -1.21 9.86
CA ARG A 43 10.24 -1.88 10.88
C ARG A 43 10.20 -1.11 12.19
N ASP A 44 11.31 -0.51 12.59
CA ASP A 44 11.37 0.30 13.80
C ASP A 44 10.56 1.60 13.66
N SER A 45 10.63 2.24 12.49
CA SER A 45 9.93 3.50 12.21
C SER A 45 8.45 3.31 11.89
N LEU A 46 8.12 2.36 11.00
CA LEU A 46 6.76 2.22 10.44
C LEU A 46 6.00 1.01 11.00
N GLY A 47 6.69 0.09 11.67
CA GLY A 47 6.08 -1.01 12.42
C GLY A 47 4.93 -1.74 11.72
N THR A 48 3.84 -1.92 12.48
CA THR A 48 2.66 -2.73 12.14
C THR A 48 1.59 -1.93 11.39
N VAL A 49 1.94 -0.81 10.74
CA VAL A 49 0.97 0.01 9.99
C VAL A 49 0.27 -0.86 8.94
N GLY A 50 -1.06 -0.85 8.98
CA GLY A 50 -1.89 -1.63 8.08
C GLY A 50 -2.06 -0.93 6.73
N ILE A 51 -1.39 -1.43 5.70
CA ILE A 51 -1.49 -0.90 4.33
C ILE A 51 -2.68 -1.56 3.62
N PRO A 52 -3.69 -0.78 3.17
CA PRO A 52 -4.80 -1.32 2.39
C PRO A 52 -4.30 -1.78 1.03
N TYR A 53 -4.57 -3.02 0.64
CA TYR A 53 -4.08 -3.59 -0.64
C TYR A 53 -5.18 -3.86 -1.67
N ASN A 54 -6.46 -3.69 -1.30
CA ASN A 54 -7.58 -3.85 -2.22
C ASN A 54 -8.79 -2.96 -1.84
N ALA A 55 -9.71 -2.80 -2.79
CA ALA A 55 -10.97 -2.07 -2.58
C ALA A 55 -11.97 -2.77 -1.65
N ALA A 56 -11.71 -4.02 -1.26
CA ALA A 56 -12.54 -4.75 -0.29
C ALA A 56 -12.21 -4.37 1.17
N GLY A 57 -11.28 -3.43 1.39
CA GLY A 57 -10.86 -2.99 2.72
C GLY A 57 -9.90 -3.95 3.41
N SER A 58 -9.28 -4.88 2.67
CA SER A 58 -8.25 -5.75 3.24
C SER A 58 -6.94 -4.98 3.42
N THR A 59 -6.34 -5.11 4.61
CA THR A 59 -5.08 -4.48 4.98
C THR A 59 -4.03 -5.53 5.30
N MET A 60 -2.77 -5.20 5.06
CA MET A 60 -1.60 -6.01 5.42
C MET A 60 -0.65 -5.18 6.30
N PRO A 61 -0.13 -5.72 7.41
CA PRO A 61 0.93 -5.07 8.17
C PRO A 61 2.17 -4.83 7.32
N LEU A 62 2.71 -3.61 7.38
CA LEU A 62 3.88 -3.24 6.59
C LEU A 62 5.11 -4.05 6.97
N ASP A 63 5.32 -4.36 8.25
CA ASP A 63 6.41 -5.22 8.70
C ASP A 63 6.34 -6.62 8.06
N GLU A 64 5.16 -7.21 7.96
CA GLU A 64 4.92 -8.50 7.29
C GLU A 64 5.21 -8.42 5.79
N ALA A 65 4.84 -7.30 5.16
CA ALA A 65 5.12 -7.07 3.74
C ALA A 65 6.63 -6.94 3.48
N ILE A 66 7.33 -6.18 4.33
CA ILE A 66 8.78 -6.02 4.24
C ILE A 66 9.49 -7.34 4.56
N GLU A 67 8.98 -8.17 5.48
CA GLU A 67 9.53 -9.49 5.79
C GLU A 67 9.61 -10.42 4.57
N GLN A 68 8.61 -10.37 3.69
CA GLN A 68 8.56 -11.14 2.46
C GLN A 68 9.56 -10.68 1.38
N VAL A 69 10.08 -9.45 1.49
CA VAL A 69 11.10 -8.94 0.58
C VAL A 69 12.48 -9.49 0.98
N PRO A 70 13.22 -10.16 0.06
CA PRO A 70 14.54 -10.73 0.35
C PRO A 70 15.64 -9.66 0.51
N LYS A 71 15.37 -8.43 0.08
CA LYS A 71 16.31 -7.31 0.14
C LYS A 71 16.33 -6.68 1.54
N GLN A 72 17.54 -6.42 2.04
CA GLN A 72 17.75 -5.87 3.40
C GLN A 72 17.93 -4.34 3.45
N ARG A 73 18.30 -3.71 2.33
CA ARG A 73 18.62 -2.29 2.22
C ARG A 73 18.04 -1.71 0.94
N PHE A 74 17.52 -0.50 1.03
CA PHE A 74 16.87 0.21 -0.07
C PHE A 74 17.58 1.55 -0.29
N GLU A 75 18.02 1.79 -1.53
CA GLU A 75 18.74 3.02 -1.88
C GLU A 75 17.79 4.20 -2.15
N SER A 76 16.51 3.94 -2.42
CA SER A 76 15.51 4.98 -2.68
C SER A 76 14.08 4.52 -2.37
N LYS A 77 13.17 5.48 -2.18
CA LYS A 77 11.71 5.25 -2.01
C LYS A 77 11.14 4.37 -3.12
N ARG A 78 11.44 4.72 -4.37
CA ARG A 78 10.99 3.98 -5.56
C ARG A 78 11.46 2.53 -5.55
N GLU A 79 12.67 2.27 -5.06
CA GLU A 79 13.20 0.92 -4.95
C GLU A 79 12.47 0.08 -3.90
N LEU A 80 12.14 0.67 -2.75
CA LEU A 80 11.31 0.05 -1.72
C LEU A 80 9.91 -0.29 -2.26
N LEU A 81 9.24 0.69 -2.90
CA LEU A 81 7.91 0.50 -3.48
C LEU A 81 7.89 -0.60 -4.55
N ASN A 82 8.87 -0.61 -5.45
CA ASN A 82 8.99 -1.63 -6.48
C ASN A 82 9.20 -3.03 -5.87
N ALA A 83 9.95 -3.14 -4.76
CA ALA A 83 10.18 -4.40 -4.09
C ALA A 83 8.92 -4.93 -3.38
N LEU A 84 8.08 -4.02 -2.87
CA LEU A 84 6.83 -4.37 -2.17
C LEU A 84 5.63 -4.54 -3.12
N HIS A 85 5.67 -3.96 -4.31
CA HIS A 85 4.63 -4.10 -5.34
C HIS A 85 4.20 -5.56 -5.59
N PRO A 86 5.13 -6.51 -5.88
CA PRO A 86 4.73 -7.90 -6.10
C PRO A 86 4.10 -8.56 -4.87
N VAL A 87 4.48 -8.16 -3.65
CA VAL A 87 3.91 -8.72 -2.40
C VAL A 87 2.45 -8.32 -2.25
N PHE A 88 2.13 -7.05 -2.51
CA PHE A 88 0.75 -6.57 -2.47
C PHE A 88 -0.10 -7.16 -3.60
N GLU A 89 0.45 -7.30 -4.80
CA GLU A 89 -0.24 -7.90 -5.94
C GLU A 89 -0.52 -9.40 -5.71
N GLU A 90 0.43 -10.16 -5.13
CA GLU A 90 0.19 -11.57 -4.78
C GLU A 90 -0.96 -11.69 -3.77
N ARG A 91 -1.04 -10.83 -2.76
CA ARG A 91 -2.14 -10.82 -1.78
C ARG A 91 -3.46 -10.41 -2.41
N ARG A 92 -3.44 -9.49 -3.36
CA ARG A 92 -4.62 -9.09 -4.13
C ARG A 92 -5.14 -10.26 -4.96
N GLU A 93 -4.25 -10.99 -5.62
CA GLU A 93 -4.60 -12.18 -6.39
C GLU A 93 -5.03 -13.36 -5.52
N ALA A 94 -4.40 -13.56 -4.36
CA ALA A 94 -4.71 -14.62 -3.41
C ALA A 94 -5.98 -14.34 -2.57
N GLY A 95 -6.71 -13.26 -2.89
CA GLY A 95 -7.97 -12.91 -2.25
C GLY A 95 -9.02 -14.05 -2.25
N PRO A 96 -10.13 -13.86 -1.51
CA PRO A 96 -11.07 -14.94 -1.14
C PRO A 96 -11.56 -15.78 -2.33
N THR A 97 -11.61 -15.21 -3.53
CA THR A 97 -11.98 -15.89 -4.78
C THR A 97 -11.04 -17.05 -5.13
N LYS A 98 -9.71 -16.90 -5.08
CA LYS A 98 -8.77 -17.99 -5.45
C LYS A 98 -8.74 -19.13 -4.42
N ILE A 99 -8.97 -18.83 -3.14
CA ILE A 99 -9.03 -19.85 -2.07
C ILE A 99 -10.35 -20.62 -2.16
N LEU A 100 -11.47 -19.95 -2.46
CA LEU A 100 -12.77 -20.58 -2.69
C LEU A 100 -12.79 -21.46 -3.96
N ASP A 101 -12.16 -21.01 -5.06
CA ASP A 101 -12.03 -21.80 -6.29
C ASP A 101 -11.22 -23.09 -6.06
N ARG A 102 -10.19 -23.05 -5.21
CA ARG A 102 -9.39 -24.24 -4.88
C ARG A 102 -10.15 -25.25 -4.02
N ILE A 103 -11.03 -24.81 -3.12
CA ILE A 103 -11.84 -25.70 -2.28
C ILE A 103 -13.00 -26.33 -3.09
N ARG A 104 -13.61 -25.58 -4.02
CA ARG A 104 -14.65 -26.12 -4.91
C ARG A 104 -14.14 -27.22 -5.83
N SER A 105 -12.84 -27.23 -6.16
CA SER A 105 -12.20 -28.28 -6.95
C SER A 105 -12.20 -29.67 -6.29
N PHE A 106 -12.52 -29.78 -4.99
CA PHE A 106 -12.53 -31.05 -4.25
C PHE A 106 -13.93 -31.59 -3.95
N ILE A 107 -15.00 -30.90 -4.37
CA ILE A 107 -16.37 -31.39 -4.22
C ILE A 107 -16.79 -32.02 -5.57
N PRO A 108 -16.90 -33.37 -5.67
CA PRO A 108 -17.52 -33.99 -6.83
C PRO A 108 -19.00 -33.62 -6.86
N PHE A 109 -19.49 -33.28 -8.07
CA PHE A 109 -20.88 -32.94 -8.38
C PHE A 109 -21.84 -34.09 -8.08
#